data_AF-D7FXI1-F1
#
_entry.id   AF-D7FXI1-F1
#
_cell.length_a   1.000
_cell.length_b   1.000
_cell.length_c   1.000
_cell.angle_alpha   90.00
_cell.angle_beta   90.00
_cell.angle_gamma   90.00
#
_symmetry.space_group_name_H-M   'P 1'
#
loop_
_entity.id
_entity.type
_entity.pdbx_description
1 polymer ?
#
loop_
_entity_poly.entity_id
_entity_poly.type
_entity_poly.pdbx_seq_one_letter_code
_entity_poly.pdbx_strand_id
1 'polypeptide(L)'
;MSREFRNCHIPRQLGDLGALETLNLGFNKLDGAIPLELGNLAALQALNLGWNQLSGHIPRQLGDLGALETLNLGFNKLDGELSPIPVELGRLAVLVYLSLRGNELTGPIPKELGALSRLETLWLDHNNLTGPIPPELGNLAALKMLHLWSNQLSVTI
;
A
#
# COMPACT_ATOMS: atom_id res chain seq x y z
N MET A 1 -27.32 -28.82 2.41
CA MET A 1 -27.11 -27.89 1.28
C MET A 1 -26.03 -26.90 1.69
N SER A 2 -24.78 -27.23 1.36
CA SER A 2 -23.60 -26.39 1.58
C SER A 2 -23.68 -25.17 0.66
N ARG A 3 -23.79 -23.98 1.24
CA ARG A 3 -23.58 -22.74 0.50
C ARG A 3 -22.09 -22.69 0.15
N GLU A 4 -21.76 -22.91 -1.12
CA GLU A 4 -20.46 -22.51 -1.64
C GLU A 4 -20.36 -20.99 -1.50
N PHE A 5 -19.60 -20.54 -0.50
CA PHE A 5 -19.18 -19.16 -0.42
C PHE A 5 -18.37 -18.89 -1.70
N ARG A 6 -18.90 -18.06 -2.60
CA ARG A 6 -18.08 -17.51 -3.68
C ARG A 6 -16.98 -16.67 -3.02
N ASN A 7 -15.77 -17.20 -3.02
CA ASN A 7 -14.55 -16.48 -2.67
C ASN A 7 -14.54 -15.14 -3.43
N CYS A 8 -14.61 -14.01 -2.71
CA CYS A 8 -14.64 -12.66 -3.28
C CYS A 8 -13.22 -12.13 -3.42
N HIS A 9 -12.39 -12.83 -4.19
CA HIS A 9 -11.00 -12.43 -4.39
C HIS A 9 -10.88 -11.45 -5.56
N ILE A 10 -9.80 -10.65 -5.57
CA ILE A 10 -9.44 -9.84 -6.74
C ILE A 10 -8.95 -10.78 -7.85
N PRO A 11 -9.61 -10.81 -9.02
CA PRO A 11 -9.18 -11.68 -10.11
C PRO A 11 -7.89 -11.15 -10.76
N ARG A 12 -6.89 -12.03 -10.90
CA ARG A 12 -5.60 -11.69 -11.52
C ARG A 12 -5.72 -11.12 -12.93
N GLN A 13 -6.79 -11.47 -13.65
CA GLN A 13 -7.09 -11.01 -15.01
C GLN A 13 -7.32 -9.50 -15.08
N LEU A 14 -7.57 -8.82 -13.96
CA LEU A 14 -7.57 -7.35 -13.95
C LEU A 14 -6.22 -6.78 -14.39
N GLY A 15 -5.11 -7.50 -14.17
CA GLY A 15 -3.78 -7.10 -14.65
C GLY A 15 -3.64 -7.04 -16.18
N ASP A 16 -4.57 -7.64 -16.93
CA ASP A 16 -4.55 -7.61 -18.40
C ASP A 16 -5.14 -6.31 -18.98
N LEU A 17 -5.75 -5.47 -18.12
CA LEU A 17 -6.40 -4.22 -18.52
C LEU A 17 -5.38 -3.08 -18.67
N GLY A 18 -4.42 -3.21 -19.58
CA GLY A 18 -3.27 -2.30 -19.70
C GLY A 18 -3.59 -0.81 -19.94
N ALA A 19 -4.83 -0.47 -20.32
CA ALA A 19 -5.30 0.91 -20.49
C ALA A 19 -6.08 1.45 -19.27
N LEU A 20 -6.20 0.68 -18.20
CA LEU A 20 -6.96 1.07 -17.02
C LEU A 20 -6.22 2.17 -16.23
N GLU A 21 -6.84 3.33 -16.11
CA GLU A 21 -6.28 4.47 -15.35
C GLU A 21 -6.73 4.49 -13.88
N THR A 22 -7.91 3.91 -13.59
CA THR A 22 -8.46 3.87 -12.23
C THR A 22 -9.04 2.50 -11.92
N LEU A 23 -8.62 1.92 -10.81
CA LEU A 23 -9.18 0.70 -10.23
C LEU A 23 -9.65 1.00 -8.81
N ASN A 24 -10.97 1.12 -8.63
CA ASN A 24 -11.58 1.35 -7.32
C ASN A 24 -12.41 0.14 -6.90
N LEU A 25 -11.88 -0.61 -5.94
CA LEU A 25 -12.53 -1.75 -5.29
C LEU A 25 -12.68 -1.54 -3.78
N GLY A 26 -12.52 -0.30 -3.30
CA GLY A 26 -12.61 0.00 -1.88
C GLY A 26 -14.01 -0.21 -1.33
N PHE A 27 -14.11 -0.37 0.00
CA PHE A 27 -15.38 -0.58 0.73
C PHE A 27 -16.16 -1.82 0.29
N ASN A 28 -15.46 -2.93 0.06
CA ASN A 28 -16.07 -4.20 -0.27
C ASN A 28 -15.76 -5.25 0.83
N LYS A 29 -16.10 -6.51 0.54
CA LYS A 29 -15.77 -7.66 1.39
C LYS A 29 -14.75 -8.55 0.70
N LEU A 30 -13.84 -7.96 -0.07
CA LEU A 30 -12.84 -8.71 -0.81
C LEU A 30 -11.86 -9.37 0.15
N ASP A 31 -11.49 -10.61 -0.13
CA ASP A 31 -10.59 -11.43 0.67
C ASP A 31 -9.45 -12.01 -0.18
N GLY A 32 -8.51 -12.68 0.48
CA GLY A 32 -7.32 -13.21 -0.16
C GLY A 32 -6.25 -12.15 -0.45
N ALA A 33 -5.24 -12.55 -1.23
CA ALA A 33 -4.08 -11.72 -1.51
C ALA A 33 -4.32 -10.70 -2.63
N ILE A 34 -3.58 -9.60 -2.58
CA ILE A 34 -3.48 -8.67 -3.71
C ILE A 34 -2.71 -9.38 -4.84
N PRO A 35 -3.27 -9.56 -6.05
CA PRO A 35 -2.58 -10.22 -7.14
C PRO A 35 -1.37 -9.39 -7.60
N LEU A 36 -0.23 -10.05 -7.82
CA LEU A 36 0.97 -9.39 -8.34
C LEU A 36 0.76 -8.84 -9.75
N GLU A 37 -0.18 -9.41 -10.51
CA GLU A 37 -0.55 -9.01 -11.86
C GLU A 37 -1.11 -7.58 -11.93
N LEU A 38 -1.59 -7.02 -10.81
CA LEU A 38 -1.96 -5.60 -10.78
C LEU A 38 -0.78 -4.66 -11.08
N GLY A 39 0.47 -5.12 -10.89
CA GLY A 39 1.67 -4.38 -11.30
C GLY A 39 1.85 -4.23 -12.81
N ASN A 40 1.07 -4.96 -13.64
CA ASN A 40 1.11 -4.83 -15.09
C ASN A 40 0.30 -3.64 -15.62
N LEU A 41 -0.46 -2.96 -14.75
CA LEU A 41 -1.35 -1.86 -15.13
C LEU A 41 -0.58 -0.54 -15.33
N ALA A 42 0.28 -0.49 -16.34
CA ALA A 42 1.21 0.63 -16.56
C ALA A 42 0.56 2.02 -16.68
N ALA A 43 -0.72 2.09 -17.10
CA ALA A 43 -1.49 3.34 -17.20
C ALA A 43 -2.19 3.74 -15.89
N LEU A 44 -2.11 2.93 -14.83
CA LEU A 44 -2.90 3.12 -13.61
C LEU A 44 -2.40 4.34 -12.81
N GLN A 45 -3.32 5.27 -12.57
CA GLN A 45 -3.11 6.49 -11.80
C GLN A 45 -3.70 6.38 -10.40
N ALA A 46 -4.79 5.62 -10.23
CA ALA A 46 -5.43 5.45 -8.93
C ALA A 46 -5.78 3.97 -8.65
N LEU A 47 -5.23 3.44 -7.56
CA LEU A 47 -5.56 2.12 -7.02
C LEU A 47 -6.15 2.27 -5.62
N ASN A 48 -7.45 1.98 -5.47
CA ASN A 48 -8.12 1.96 -4.18
C ASN A 48 -8.63 0.56 -3.86
N LEU A 49 -7.96 -0.10 -2.90
CA LEU A 49 -8.35 -1.39 -2.33
C LEU A 49 -8.71 -1.27 -0.84
N GLY A 50 -8.79 -0.05 -0.31
CA GLY A 50 -9.00 0.16 1.11
C GLY A 50 -10.36 -0.31 1.62
N TRP A 51 -10.48 -0.57 2.91
CA TRP A 51 -11.72 -1.07 3.55
C TRP A 51 -12.20 -2.39 2.95
N ASN A 52 -11.35 -3.41 3.01
CA ASN A 52 -11.64 -4.78 2.59
C ASN A 52 -11.13 -5.77 3.66
N GLN A 53 -11.02 -7.05 3.32
CA GLN A 53 -10.46 -8.12 4.16
C GLN A 53 -9.25 -8.78 3.49
N LEU A 54 -8.53 -8.04 2.65
CA LEU A 54 -7.35 -8.54 1.93
C LEU A 54 -6.26 -8.91 2.93
N SER A 55 -5.54 -9.99 2.65
CA SER A 55 -4.48 -10.53 3.51
C SER A 55 -3.22 -10.85 2.70
N GLY A 56 -2.17 -11.32 3.35
CA GLY A 56 -0.90 -11.56 2.69
C GLY A 56 -0.09 -10.27 2.50
N HIS A 57 0.97 -10.39 1.69
CA HIS A 57 1.91 -9.31 1.47
C HIS A 57 1.44 -8.28 0.45
N ILE A 58 1.97 -7.06 0.57
CA ILE A 58 1.88 -6.04 -0.48
C ILE A 58 2.82 -6.49 -1.63
N PRO A 59 2.33 -6.73 -2.86
CA PRO A 59 3.20 -7.13 -3.96
C PRO A 59 4.19 -6.03 -4.32
N ARG A 60 5.48 -6.36 -4.38
CA ARG A 60 6.53 -5.41 -4.80
C ARG A 60 6.31 -4.84 -6.20
N GLN A 61 5.60 -5.57 -7.05
CA GLN A 61 5.23 -5.19 -8.42
C GLN A 61 4.35 -3.94 -8.46
N LEU A 62 3.67 -3.60 -7.36
CA LEU A 62 2.98 -2.31 -7.27
C LEU A 62 3.95 -1.13 -7.39
N GLY A 63 5.23 -1.31 -7.08
CA GLY A 63 6.29 -0.31 -7.30
C GLY A 63 6.65 -0.07 -8.77
N ASP A 64 6.17 -0.90 -9.70
CA ASP A 64 6.39 -0.75 -11.14
C ASP A 64 5.32 0.14 -11.82
N LEU A 65 4.29 0.56 -11.07
CA LEU A 65 3.20 1.43 -11.53
C LEU A 65 3.65 2.89 -11.63
N GLY A 66 4.51 3.21 -12.60
CA GLY A 66 5.14 4.52 -12.73
C GLY A 66 4.19 5.72 -12.94
N ALA A 67 2.93 5.48 -13.31
CA ALA A 67 1.89 6.52 -13.45
C ALA A 67 1.04 6.70 -12.18
N LEU A 68 1.27 5.92 -11.12
CA LEU A 68 0.39 5.86 -9.95
C LEU A 68 0.54 7.10 -9.07
N GLU A 69 -0.56 7.83 -8.91
CA GLU A 69 -0.66 9.03 -8.07
C GLU A 69 -1.33 8.73 -6.73
N THR A 70 -2.24 7.74 -6.69
CA THR A 70 -2.98 7.35 -5.49
C THR A 70 -2.90 5.84 -5.25
N LEU A 71 -2.36 5.46 -4.09
CA LEU A 71 -2.36 4.10 -3.58
C LEU A 71 -3.03 4.04 -2.21
N ASN A 72 -4.21 3.42 -2.14
CA ASN A 72 -4.93 3.20 -0.89
C ASN A 72 -5.13 1.70 -0.62
N LEU A 73 -4.41 1.16 0.36
CA LEU A 73 -4.52 -0.21 0.86
C LEU A 73 -5.01 -0.26 2.31
N GLY A 74 -5.45 0.87 2.87
CA GLY A 74 -5.77 0.98 4.28
C GLY A 74 -7.00 0.18 4.71
N PHE A 75 -7.08 -0.18 5.99
CA PHE A 75 -8.17 -0.97 6.58
C PHE A 75 -8.35 -2.33 5.86
N ASN A 76 -7.30 -3.14 5.92
CA ASN A 76 -7.25 -4.53 5.45
C ASN A 76 -6.59 -5.40 6.55
N LYS A 77 -6.24 -6.65 6.23
CA LYS A 77 -5.56 -7.62 7.10
C LYS A 77 -4.18 -8.01 6.53
N LEU A 78 -3.48 -7.05 5.93
CA LEU A 78 -2.17 -7.30 5.33
C LEU A 78 -1.17 -7.60 6.46
N ASP A 79 -0.59 -8.80 6.46
CA ASP A 79 0.09 -9.42 7.62
C ASP A 79 1.60 -9.17 7.60
N GLY A 80 2.07 -8.55 8.67
CA GLY A 80 3.36 -7.88 8.66
C GLY A 80 4.58 -8.68 9.09
N GLU A 81 4.48 -9.74 9.90
CA GLU A 81 5.67 -10.47 10.39
C GLU A 81 6.49 -11.13 9.25
N LEU A 82 5.86 -11.40 8.11
CA LEU A 82 6.51 -11.87 6.87
C LEU A 82 6.42 -10.86 5.72
N SER A 83 5.75 -9.72 5.90
CA SER A 83 5.56 -8.72 4.85
C SER A 83 5.88 -7.30 5.34
N PRO A 84 7.16 -6.88 5.33
CA PRO A 84 7.49 -5.47 5.45
C PRO A 84 6.85 -4.67 4.31
N ILE A 85 6.75 -3.35 4.49
CA ILE A 85 6.41 -2.44 3.39
C ILE A 85 7.47 -2.64 2.28
N PRO A 86 7.10 -2.96 1.03
CA PRO A 86 8.07 -3.16 -0.04
C PRO A 86 8.87 -1.89 -0.33
N VAL A 87 10.19 -2.01 -0.37
CA VAL A 87 11.09 -0.89 -0.70
C VAL A 87 10.82 -0.34 -2.11
N GLU A 88 10.30 -1.19 -3.00
CA GLU A 88 9.93 -0.84 -4.37
C GLU A 88 8.83 0.22 -4.45
N LEU A 89 8.00 0.40 -3.41
CA LEU A 89 7.04 1.50 -3.38
C LEU A 89 7.73 2.87 -3.44
N GLY A 90 9.00 2.98 -3.05
CA GLY A 90 9.81 4.19 -3.20
C GLY A 90 10.10 4.58 -4.66
N ARG A 91 9.79 3.72 -5.65
CA ARG A 91 9.96 4.02 -7.08
C ARG A 91 8.80 4.81 -7.68
N LEU A 92 7.69 4.97 -6.97
CA LEU A 92 6.48 5.63 -7.45
C LEU A 92 6.65 7.15 -7.49
N ALA A 93 7.47 7.63 -8.43
CA ALA A 93 7.96 9.00 -8.48
C ALA A 93 6.87 10.09 -8.57
N VAL A 94 5.67 9.72 -9.03
CA VAL A 94 4.51 10.63 -9.15
C VAL A 94 3.47 10.46 -8.05
N LEU A 95 3.70 9.59 -7.07
CA LEU A 95 2.75 9.30 -6.00
C LEU A 95 2.50 10.53 -5.12
N VAL A 96 1.22 10.85 -4.94
CA VAL A 96 0.72 11.99 -4.13
C VAL A 96 0.11 11.48 -2.83
N TYR A 97 -0.55 10.32 -2.87
CA TYR A 97 -1.25 9.76 -1.72
C TYR A 97 -0.86 8.29 -1.50
N LEU A 98 -0.35 7.99 -0.30
CA LEU A 98 -0.07 6.63 0.16
C LEU A 98 -0.76 6.38 1.51
N SER A 99 -1.70 5.43 1.52
CA SER A 99 -2.33 4.96 2.76
C SER A 99 -2.18 3.46 2.89
N LEU A 100 -1.46 3.05 3.95
CA LEU A 100 -1.33 1.68 4.44
C LEU A 100 -1.94 1.52 5.85
N ARG A 101 -2.65 2.54 6.33
CA ARG A 101 -3.23 2.61 7.68
C ARG A 101 -4.13 1.41 8.00
N GLY A 102 -4.15 0.95 9.24
CA GLY A 102 -5.13 -0.04 9.70
C GLY A 102 -4.91 -1.39 9.04
N ASN A 103 -3.68 -1.88 9.08
CA ASN A 103 -3.27 -3.21 8.65
C ASN A 103 -2.48 -3.87 9.80
N GLU A 104 -1.86 -5.01 9.53
CA GLU A 104 -1.04 -5.74 10.51
C GLU A 104 0.45 -5.67 10.13
N LEU A 105 0.87 -4.65 9.38
CA LEU A 105 2.24 -4.50 8.83
C LEU A 105 3.29 -4.39 9.95
N THR A 106 4.45 -5.03 9.77
CA THR A 106 5.57 -5.01 10.73
C THR A 106 6.87 -4.61 10.04
N GLY A 107 7.96 -4.60 10.82
CA GLY A 107 9.27 -4.20 10.34
C GLY A 107 9.42 -2.67 10.27
N PRO A 108 10.58 -2.20 9.79
CA PRO A 108 10.86 -0.77 9.70
C PRO A 108 10.09 -0.11 8.57
N ILE A 109 9.88 1.20 8.71
CA ILE A 109 9.49 2.04 7.58
C ILE A 109 10.67 2.07 6.59
N PRO A 110 10.49 1.74 5.29
CA PRO A 110 11.55 1.83 4.31
C PRO A 110 12.02 3.27 4.12
N LYS A 111 13.33 3.50 4.15
CA LYS A 111 13.92 4.81 3.85
C LYS A 111 13.66 5.24 2.41
N GLU A 112 13.44 4.29 1.51
CA GLU A 112 13.14 4.49 0.10
C GLU A 112 11.84 5.27 -0.10
N LEU A 113 10.92 5.25 0.86
CA LEU A 113 9.74 6.12 0.83
C LEU A 113 10.11 7.61 0.84
N GLY A 114 11.30 7.99 1.34
CA GLY A 114 11.84 9.35 1.27
C GLY A 114 12.17 9.83 -0.14
N ALA A 115 12.15 8.96 -1.17
CA ALA A 115 12.35 9.35 -2.57
C ALA A 115 11.07 9.90 -3.23
N LEU A 116 9.91 9.79 -2.58
CA LEU A 116 8.60 10.16 -3.13
C LEU A 116 8.37 11.69 -3.10
N SER A 117 9.12 12.43 -3.92
CA SER A 117 9.16 13.90 -3.91
C SER A 117 7.81 14.64 -4.06
N ARG A 118 6.78 13.97 -4.62
CA ARG A 118 5.42 14.51 -4.79
C ARG A 118 4.44 14.11 -3.69
N LEU A 119 4.86 13.28 -2.74
CA LEU A 119 3.96 12.72 -1.74
C LEU A 119 3.46 13.81 -0.80
N GLU A 120 2.15 14.00 -0.77
CA GLU A 120 1.48 14.96 0.10
C GLU A 120 0.90 14.31 1.35
N THR A 121 0.48 13.04 1.25
CA THR A 121 -0.15 12.29 2.34
C THR A 121 0.49 10.94 2.51
N LEU A 122 0.98 10.67 3.72
CA LEU A 122 1.50 9.37 4.14
C LEU A 122 0.80 8.91 5.42
N TRP A 123 -0.04 7.88 5.31
CA TRP A 123 -0.73 7.26 6.44
C TRP A 123 -0.24 5.83 6.66
N LEU A 124 0.50 5.63 7.75
CA LEU A 124 1.01 4.34 8.21
C LEU A 124 0.48 3.97 9.61
N ASP A 125 -0.42 4.77 10.17
CA ASP A 125 -0.95 4.59 11.51
C ASP A 125 -1.77 3.30 11.67
N HIS A 126 -1.95 2.82 12.90
CA HIS A 126 -2.61 1.53 13.20
C HIS A 126 -1.97 0.36 12.43
N ASN A 127 -0.69 0.14 12.68
CA ASN A 127 0.05 -1.04 12.23
C ASN A 127 0.94 -1.53 13.39
N ASN A 128 1.78 -2.52 13.12
CA ASN A 128 2.79 -3.05 14.05
C ASN A 128 4.21 -2.68 13.61
N LEU A 129 4.40 -1.51 12.96
CA LEU A 129 5.71 -1.08 12.46
C LEU A 129 6.67 -0.83 13.62
N THR A 130 7.92 -1.24 13.45
CA THR A 130 8.98 -1.18 14.46
C THR A 130 10.17 -0.35 13.99
N GLY A 131 11.15 -0.13 14.86
CA GLY A 131 12.36 0.61 14.51
C GLY A 131 12.17 2.13 14.40
N PRO A 132 13.24 2.85 14.03
CA PRO A 132 13.21 4.31 14.01
C PRO A 132 12.46 4.86 12.79
N ILE A 133 12.02 6.11 12.91
CA ILE A 133 11.54 6.88 11.75
C ILE A 133 12.76 7.19 10.85
N PRO A 134 12.75 6.79 9.56
CA PRO A 134 13.87 7.08 8.67
C PRO A 134 14.05 8.60 8.48
N PRO A 135 15.26 9.15 8.68
CA PRO A 135 15.52 10.58 8.45
C PRO A 135 15.25 10.99 6.99
N GLU A 136 15.31 10.04 6.05
CA GLU A 136 14.98 10.27 4.64
C GLU A 136 13.53 10.70 4.42
N LEU A 137 12.60 10.43 5.34
CA LEU A 137 11.25 11.01 5.27
C LEU A 137 11.28 12.55 5.35
N GLY A 138 12.36 13.13 5.88
CA GLY A 138 12.60 14.58 5.85
C GLY A 138 12.83 15.15 4.45
N ASN A 139 13.10 14.31 3.44
CA ASN A 139 13.25 14.74 2.05
C ASN A 139 11.90 14.98 1.34
N LEU A 140 10.78 14.61 1.96
CA LEU A 140 9.44 14.74 1.39
C LEU A 140 8.93 16.18 1.45
N ALA A 141 9.48 17.04 0.58
CA ALA A 141 9.21 18.48 0.59
C ALA A 141 7.73 18.85 0.33
N ALA A 142 6.95 17.97 -0.31
CA ALA A 142 5.53 18.18 -0.58
C ALA A 142 4.61 17.68 0.55
N LEU A 143 5.15 17.01 1.58
CA LEU A 143 4.35 16.30 2.58
C LEU A 143 3.57 17.27 3.46
N LYS A 144 2.25 17.09 3.50
CA LYS A 144 1.31 17.89 4.30
C LYS A 144 0.76 17.11 5.48
N MET A 145 0.63 15.79 5.34
CA MET A 145 0.05 14.91 6.34
C MET A 145 0.91 13.65 6.53
N LEU A 146 1.39 13.46 7.76
CA LEU A 146 2.14 12.27 8.17
C LEU A 146 1.49 11.66 9.41
N HIS A 147 0.88 10.48 9.26
CA HIS A 147 0.28 9.75 10.38
C HIS A 147 1.06 8.47 10.66
N LEU A 148 1.70 8.41 11.82
CA LEU A 148 2.52 7.27 12.26
C LEU A 148 2.05 6.68 13.60
N TRP A 149 1.01 7.24 14.21
CA TRP A 149 0.53 6.86 15.54
C TRP A 149 -0.05 5.44 15.55
N SER A 150 -0.18 4.84 16.74
CA SER A 150 -0.59 3.42 16.86
C SER A 150 0.32 2.48 16.06
N ASN A 151 1.63 2.58 16.31
CA ASN A 151 2.69 1.66 15.88
C ASN A 151 3.65 1.42 17.06
N GLN A 152 4.69 0.62 16.84
CA GLN A 152 5.74 0.28 17.81
C GLN A 152 7.08 0.96 17.44
N LEU A 153 7.01 2.15 16.85
CA LEU A 153 8.18 2.90 16.39
C LEU A 153 9.02 3.39 17.57
N SER A 154 10.34 3.29 17.42
CA SER A 154 11.31 3.84 18.38
C SER A 154 11.75 5.24 17.98
N VAL A 155 12.25 5.99 18.95
CA VAL A 155 12.94 7.27 18.71
C VAL A 155 14.43 7.00 18.78
N THR A 156 15.18 7.42 17.77
CA THR A 156 16.64 7.54 17.89
C THR A 156 16.93 8.88 18.55
N ILE A 157 17.48 8.87 19.77
CA ILE A 157 17.99 10.06 20.46
C ILE A 157 19.38 10.37 19.91
#